data_AF-A0ABD0RWF8-F1
#
_entry.id   AF-A0ABD0RWF8-F1
#
_cell.length_a   1.000
_cell.length_b   1.000
_cell.length_c   1.000
_cell.angle_alpha   90.00
_cell.angle_beta   90.00
_cell.angle_gamma   90.00
#
_symmetry.space_group_name_H-M   'P 1'
#
loop_
_entity.id
_entity.type
_entity.pdbx_description
1 polymer ?
#
loop_
_entity_poly.entity_id
_entity_poly.type
_entity_poly.pdbx_seq_one_letter_code
_entity_poly.pdbx_strand_id
1 'polypeptide(L)'
;KMTAQAYKTKDGSNNFMDIIIDAAELQIGDQMKVFLNTGQSPGVRDQDYTYMILSKGQIVKVDRFKRKGQSQMALIVTVTKDMAPSFRIVAYYHVGSSEVVSDSVWVDVKDTCIGTVSQQSHELVDVPCNKIKVKDKRNSYGSGDYVKLQITGDPGAKVGLVVVDKAVNVINKNRLTQTKIWDAIEQHDIGCTAGGGRDSMGVFADAGLMFESSTAGGTNTRT
;
A
#
# COMPACT_ATOMS: atom_id res chain seq x y z
N LYS A 1 12.96 -15.35 14.76
CA LYS A 1 14.29 -14.89 14.29
C LYS A 1 14.21 -14.83 12.76
N MET A 2 14.23 -13.64 12.15
CA MET A 2 14.23 -13.53 10.69
C MET A 2 15.63 -13.80 10.15
N THR A 3 15.74 -14.51 9.02
CA THR A 3 17.00 -14.79 8.34
C THR A 3 16.87 -14.29 6.91
N ALA A 4 17.57 -13.21 6.58
CA ALA A 4 17.64 -12.71 5.23
C ALA A 4 18.58 -13.60 4.40
N GLN A 5 18.17 -13.95 3.19
CA GLN A 5 19.01 -14.62 2.20
C GLN A 5 19.35 -13.63 1.09
N ALA A 6 20.57 -13.70 0.57
CA ALA A 6 20.94 -12.91 -0.61
C ALA A 6 20.16 -13.39 -1.84
N TYR A 7 19.78 -12.44 -2.70
CA TYR A 7 19.10 -12.71 -3.96
C TYR A 7 19.96 -13.60 -4.87
N LYS A 8 19.37 -14.68 -5.37
CA LYS A 8 20.01 -15.60 -6.31
C LYS A 8 19.65 -15.21 -7.74
N THR A 9 20.66 -14.76 -8.47
CA THR A 9 20.55 -14.45 -9.90
C THR A 9 20.41 -15.73 -10.71
N LYS A 10 19.79 -15.63 -11.89
CA LYS A 10 19.65 -16.78 -12.78
C LYS A 10 21.02 -17.22 -13.27
N ASP A 11 21.38 -18.49 -13.06
CA ASP A 11 22.63 -19.10 -13.54
C ASP A 11 23.92 -18.32 -13.18
N GLY A 12 23.89 -17.51 -12.10
CA GLY A 12 25.02 -16.66 -11.71
C GLY A 12 25.26 -15.46 -12.63
N SER A 13 24.22 -14.96 -13.30
CA SER A 13 24.29 -13.85 -14.27
C SER A 13 24.83 -12.52 -13.72
N ASN A 14 24.78 -12.35 -12.40
CA ASN A 14 25.07 -11.09 -11.70
C ASN A 14 24.17 -9.92 -12.13
N ASN A 15 22.97 -10.21 -12.65
CA ASN A 15 21.95 -9.19 -12.91
C ASN A 15 21.04 -9.02 -11.68
N PHE A 16 20.92 -7.79 -11.19
CA PHE A 16 20.18 -7.44 -9.99
C PHE A 16 19.24 -6.27 -10.25
N MET A 17 18.27 -6.13 -9.36
CA MET A 17 17.47 -4.92 -9.18
C MET A 17 17.24 -4.70 -7.70
N ASP A 18 17.17 -3.43 -7.32
CA ASP A 18 16.85 -2.97 -5.98
C ASP A 18 15.88 -1.79 -6.09
N ILE A 19 14.76 -1.86 -5.35
CA ILE A 19 13.75 -0.81 -5.25
C ILE A 19 13.98 -0.03 -3.95
N ILE A 20 14.34 1.23 -4.07
CA ILE A 20 14.52 2.14 -2.92
C ILE A 20 13.42 3.19 -2.95
N ILE A 21 12.77 3.41 -1.81
CA ILE A 21 11.75 4.45 -1.63
C ILE A 21 12.31 5.51 -0.65
N ASP A 22 12.03 6.78 -0.91
CA ASP A 22 12.55 7.92 -0.13
C ASP A 22 11.67 8.36 1.06
N ALA A 23 10.62 7.60 1.41
CA ALA A 23 9.67 7.96 2.45
C ALA A 23 9.37 6.77 3.39
N ALA A 24 9.25 7.07 4.69
CA ALA A 24 9.00 6.08 5.73
C ALA A 24 7.52 5.98 6.17
N GLU A 25 6.73 7.04 6.00
CA GLU A 25 5.30 7.08 6.33
C GLU A 25 4.58 7.93 5.27
N LEU A 26 3.59 7.37 4.59
CA LEU A 26 2.89 8.02 3.47
C LEU A 26 1.40 8.20 3.76
N GLN A 27 0.82 9.28 3.26
CA GLN A 27 -0.62 9.55 3.30
C GLN A 27 -1.20 9.60 1.88
N ILE A 28 -2.53 9.43 1.78
CA ILE A 28 -3.23 9.57 0.51
C ILE A 28 -3.02 10.97 -0.05
N GLY A 29 -2.55 11.05 -1.30
CA GLY A 29 -2.21 12.29 -1.99
C GLY A 29 -0.72 12.64 -1.96
N ASP A 30 0.08 12.00 -1.09
CA ASP A 30 1.52 12.20 -1.06
C ASP A 30 2.17 11.68 -2.35
N GLN A 31 3.29 12.30 -2.71
CA GLN A 31 4.15 11.84 -3.81
C GLN A 31 5.43 11.27 -3.23
N MET A 32 5.79 10.06 -3.67
CA MET A 32 7.05 9.42 -3.33
C MET A 32 7.91 9.20 -4.57
N LYS A 33 9.23 9.19 -4.39
CA LYS A 33 10.16 8.76 -5.43
C LYS A 33 10.53 7.31 -5.19
N VAL A 34 10.38 6.53 -6.24
CA VAL A 34 10.77 5.12 -6.28
C VAL A 34 11.98 5.02 -7.19
N PHE A 35 13.11 4.65 -6.61
CA PHE A 35 14.36 4.46 -7.33
C PHE A 35 14.51 2.99 -7.70
N LEU A 36 14.60 2.70 -8.99
CA LEU A 36 15.01 1.39 -9.49
C LEU A 36 16.51 1.43 -9.76
N ASN A 37 17.27 0.68 -8.99
CA ASN A 37 18.72 0.56 -9.13
C ASN A 37 19.09 -0.83 -9.64
N THR A 38 19.98 -0.91 -10.62
CA THR A 38 20.51 -2.21 -11.08
C THR A 38 22.02 -2.31 -10.91
N GLY A 39 22.65 -1.31 -10.28
CA GLY A 39 24.10 -1.28 -10.07
C GLY A 39 24.89 -1.54 -11.36
N GLN A 40 25.80 -2.51 -11.30
CA GLN A 40 26.69 -2.92 -12.39
C GLN A 40 26.17 -4.12 -13.21
N SER A 41 24.86 -4.38 -13.19
CA SER A 41 24.25 -5.51 -13.89
C SER A 41 24.65 -5.52 -15.38
N PRO A 42 25.34 -6.56 -15.87
CA PRO A 42 25.89 -6.58 -17.23
C PRO A 42 24.82 -6.64 -18.32
N GLY A 43 23.63 -7.19 -18.00
CA GLY A 43 22.49 -7.30 -18.90
C GLY A 43 21.76 -5.99 -19.18
N VAL A 44 22.15 -4.88 -18.55
CA VAL A 44 21.43 -3.61 -18.63
C VAL A 44 21.90 -2.79 -19.82
N ARG A 45 21.32 -3.07 -20.99
CA ARG A 45 21.47 -2.22 -22.19
C ARG A 45 20.10 -2.04 -22.84
N ASP A 46 19.55 -0.84 -22.67
CA ASP A 46 18.28 -0.37 -23.24
C ASP A 46 17.14 -1.39 -23.25
N GLN A 47 16.63 -1.72 -22.05
CA GLN A 47 15.55 -2.68 -21.85
C GLN A 47 14.28 -2.03 -21.29
N ASP A 48 13.18 -2.74 -21.49
CA ASP A 48 11.90 -2.40 -20.92
C ASP A 48 11.82 -2.86 -19.45
N TYR A 49 11.42 -1.92 -18.59
CA TYR A 49 11.09 -2.16 -17.19
C TYR A 49 9.58 -2.11 -17.05
N THR A 50 9.04 -3.04 -16.29
CA THR A 50 7.62 -3.05 -15.91
C THR A 50 7.54 -2.94 -14.40
N TYR A 51 6.67 -2.07 -13.90
CA TYR A 51 6.32 -2.06 -12.49
C TYR A 51 4.81 -2.17 -12.31
N MET A 52 4.44 -2.72 -11.18
CA MET A 52 3.08 -2.98 -10.77
C MET A 52 2.90 -2.52 -9.34
N ILE A 53 1.75 -1.94 -9.05
CA ILE A 53 1.32 -1.64 -7.68
C ILE A 53 0.23 -2.63 -7.32
N LEU A 54 0.43 -3.35 -6.22
CA LEU A 54 -0.52 -4.32 -5.68
C LEU A 54 -1.11 -3.76 -4.39
N SER A 55 -2.42 -3.86 -4.20
CA SER A 55 -3.06 -3.57 -2.91
C SER A 55 -4.29 -4.45 -2.77
N LYS A 56 -4.57 -4.91 -1.55
CA LYS A 56 -5.73 -5.78 -1.23
C LYS A 56 -5.78 -7.04 -2.12
N GLY A 57 -4.61 -7.59 -2.43
CA GLY A 57 -4.44 -8.74 -3.32
C GLY A 57 -4.81 -8.51 -4.79
N GLN A 58 -4.91 -7.27 -5.23
CA GLN A 58 -5.21 -6.90 -6.62
C GLN A 58 -4.12 -6.02 -7.22
N ILE A 59 -3.95 -6.11 -8.54
CA ILE A 59 -3.10 -5.18 -9.30
C ILE A 59 -3.91 -3.89 -9.53
N VAL A 60 -3.50 -2.79 -8.89
CA VAL A 60 -4.19 -1.49 -8.99
C VAL A 60 -3.58 -0.58 -10.06
N LYS A 61 -2.30 -0.78 -10.40
CA LYS A 61 -1.63 -0.04 -11.47
C LYS A 61 -0.55 -0.92 -12.11
N VAL A 62 -0.40 -0.81 -13.43
CA VAL A 62 0.70 -1.37 -14.20
C VAL A 62 1.21 -0.31 -15.16
N ASP A 63 2.52 -0.23 -15.33
CA ASP A 63 3.13 0.69 -16.28
C ASP A 63 4.50 0.15 -16.73
N ARG A 64 4.92 0.58 -17.93
CA ARG A 64 6.12 0.09 -18.61
C ARG A 64 6.88 1.27 -19.21
N PHE A 65 8.19 1.26 -19.04
CA PHE A 65 9.04 2.28 -19.63
C PHE A 65 10.36 1.70 -20.11
N LYS A 66 10.94 2.35 -21.12
CA LYS A 66 12.26 2.01 -21.63
C LYS A 66 13.33 2.77 -20.86
N ARG A 67 14.30 2.03 -20.36
CA ARG A 67 15.52 2.59 -19.82
C ARG A 67 16.48 2.96 -20.94
N LYS A 68 17.19 4.09 -20.78
CA LYS A 68 18.27 4.51 -21.68
C LYS A 68 19.54 4.82 -20.89
N GLY A 69 20.54 3.94 -20.94
CA GLY A 69 21.92 4.17 -20.46
C GLY A 69 22.19 4.46 -18.96
N GLN A 70 21.23 4.93 -18.15
CA GLN A 70 21.47 5.31 -16.75
C GLN A 70 21.39 4.11 -15.80
N SER A 71 22.29 3.96 -14.81
CA SER A 71 22.31 2.84 -13.83
C SER A 71 21.16 2.83 -12.81
N GLN A 72 20.52 3.99 -12.62
CA GLN A 72 19.43 4.24 -11.69
C GLN A 72 18.33 5.03 -12.38
N MET A 73 17.07 4.72 -12.06
CA MET A 73 15.90 5.42 -12.58
C MET A 73 14.99 5.84 -11.42
N ALA A 74 14.37 7.02 -11.52
CA ALA A 74 13.43 7.51 -10.54
C ALA A 74 12.02 7.60 -11.13
N LEU A 75 11.05 6.99 -10.44
CA LEU A 75 9.62 7.08 -10.75
C LEU A 75 8.94 7.92 -9.69
N ILE A 76 8.01 8.78 -10.10
CA ILE A 76 7.16 9.52 -9.17
C ILE A 76 5.83 8.80 -9.08
N VAL A 77 5.48 8.34 -7.89
CA VAL A 77 4.22 7.67 -7.61
C VAL A 77 3.42 8.52 -6.64
N THR A 78 2.18 8.84 -7.02
CA THR A 78 1.23 9.51 -6.13
C THR A 78 0.38 8.45 -5.41
N VAL A 79 0.34 8.51 -4.09
CA VAL A 79 -0.44 7.57 -3.26
C VAL A 79 -1.92 7.86 -3.45
N THR A 80 -2.67 6.84 -3.85
CA THR A 80 -4.10 6.93 -4.11
C THR A 80 -4.91 6.21 -3.03
N LYS A 81 -6.23 6.45 -3.02
CA LYS A 81 -7.17 5.81 -2.09
C LYS A 81 -7.16 4.28 -2.19
N ASP A 82 -6.92 3.74 -3.39
CA ASP A 82 -6.93 2.30 -3.63
C ASP A 82 -5.70 1.58 -3.05
N MET A 83 -4.64 2.35 -2.72
CA MET A 83 -3.38 1.85 -2.17
C MET A 83 -3.36 1.78 -0.64
N ALA A 84 -4.37 2.32 0.05
CA ALA A 84 -4.51 2.18 1.51
C ALA A 84 -5.17 0.84 1.88
N PRO A 85 -4.83 0.22 3.03
CA PRO A 85 -3.93 0.71 4.08
C PRO A 85 -2.44 0.43 3.78
N SER A 86 -2.17 -0.50 2.87
CA SER A 86 -0.82 -0.76 2.41
C SER A 86 -0.82 -1.24 0.96
N PHE A 87 0.33 -1.13 0.32
CA PHE A 87 0.53 -1.59 -1.05
C PHE A 87 1.94 -2.13 -1.25
N ARG A 88 2.12 -2.90 -2.33
CA ARG A 88 3.40 -3.43 -2.77
C ARG A 88 3.76 -2.84 -4.11
N ILE A 89 5.03 -2.51 -4.29
CA ILE A 89 5.59 -2.23 -5.62
C ILE A 89 6.37 -3.47 -6.03
N VAL A 90 6.04 -4.02 -7.17
CA VAL A 90 6.80 -5.10 -7.80
C VAL A 90 7.32 -4.56 -9.12
N ALA A 91 8.62 -4.65 -9.36
CA ALA A 91 9.20 -4.29 -10.64
C ALA A 91 9.97 -5.48 -11.21
N TYR A 92 10.08 -5.55 -12.54
CA TYR A 92 10.95 -6.50 -13.23
C TYR A 92 11.44 -6.00 -14.59
N TYR A 93 12.52 -6.60 -15.08
CA TYR A 93 13.01 -6.45 -16.43
C TYR A 93 13.51 -7.80 -16.98
N HIS A 94 13.56 -7.91 -18.32
CA HIS A 94 14.03 -9.10 -19.02
C HIS A 94 15.45 -8.94 -19.51
N VAL A 95 16.33 -9.91 -19.23
CA VAL A 95 17.66 -10.00 -19.82
C VAL A 95 17.68 -11.09 -20.88
N GLY A 96 17.88 -10.69 -22.14
CA GLY A 96 17.78 -11.59 -23.28
C GLY A 96 16.39 -12.20 -23.39
N SER A 97 16.31 -13.47 -23.80
CA SER A 97 15.03 -14.17 -23.94
C SER A 97 14.62 -14.99 -22.70
N SER A 98 15.55 -15.28 -21.79
CA SER A 98 15.32 -16.34 -20.79
C SER A 98 15.44 -15.88 -19.33
N GLU A 99 15.97 -14.70 -19.05
CA GLU A 99 16.14 -14.22 -17.68
C GLU A 99 15.14 -13.12 -17.36
N VAL A 100 14.57 -13.20 -16.17
CA VAL A 100 13.80 -12.14 -15.53
C VAL A 100 14.50 -11.78 -14.24
N VAL A 101 14.65 -10.49 -14.00
CA VAL A 101 15.19 -9.94 -12.76
C VAL A 101 14.10 -9.08 -12.15
N SER A 102 13.78 -9.33 -10.89
CA SER A 102 12.67 -8.67 -10.19
C SER A 102 13.09 -8.27 -8.79
N ASP A 103 12.39 -7.28 -8.27
CA ASP A 103 12.45 -6.91 -6.86
C ASP A 103 11.08 -6.36 -6.41
N SER A 104 10.84 -6.35 -5.11
CA SER A 104 9.60 -5.83 -4.54
C SER A 104 9.82 -5.14 -3.20
N VAL A 105 8.91 -4.22 -2.87
CA VAL A 105 8.90 -3.53 -1.58
C VAL A 105 7.45 -3.35 -1.11
N TRP A 106 7.22 -3.59 0.17
CA TRP A 106 5.95 -3.30 0.84
C TRP A 106 5.99 -1.91 1.47
N VAL A 107 4.88 -1.19 1.37
CA VAL A 107 4.76 0.21 1.78
C VAL A 107 3.50 0.37 2.62
N ASP A 108 3.70 0.92 3.81
CA ASP A 108 2.62 1.27 4.73
C ASP A 108 2.04 2.64 4.36
N VAL A 109 0.71 2.77 4.39
CA VAL A 109 -0.01 4.02 4.17
C VAL A 109 -0.83 4.30 5.41
N LYS A 110 -0.69 5.52 5.94
CA LYS A 110 -1.37 5.92 7.15
C LYS A 110 -2.87 5.62 7.08
N ASP A 111 -3.30 4.81 8.06
CA ASP A 111 -4.68 4.46 8.34
C ASP A 111 -5.54 5.70 8.53
N THR A 112 -6.16 6.14 7.45
CA THR A 112 -7.04 7.29 7.42
C THR A 112 -8.33 6.91 6.72
N CYS A 113 -9.39 7.66 6.99
CA CYS A 113 -10.62 7.52 6.24
C CYS A 113 -10.42 7.85 4.76
N ILE A 114 -10.87 6.97 3.86
CA ILE A 114 -10.82 7.17 2.39
C ILE A 114 -11.67 8.38 1.93
N GLY A 115 -12.68 8.75 2.74
CA GLY A 115 -13.62 9.86 2.48
C GLY A 115 -13.02 11.26 2.67
N THR A 116 -13.87 12.29 2.73
CA THR A 116 -13.46 13.72 2.64
C THR A 116 -12.27 14.07 3.55
N VAL A 117 -11.10 14.23 2.94
CA VAL A 117 -9.94 14.89 3.53
C VAL A 117 -10.27 16.37 3.64
N SER A 118 -10.87 16.79 4.76
CA SER A 118 -10.80 18.21 5.12
C SER A 118 -9.36 18.47 5.58
N GLN A 119 -8.51 18.97 4.67
CA GLN A 119 -7.19 19.51 4.99
C GLN A 119 -7.36 20.69 5.95
N GLN A 120 -7.53 20.42 7.25
CA GLN A 120 -7.60 21.39 8.33
C GLN A 120 -7.68 20.65 9.68
N SER A 121 -6.62 19.93 10.04
CA SER A 121 -6.26 19.68 11.44
C SER A 121 -4.90 18.98 11.51
N HIS A 122 -3.86 19.71 11.93
CA HIS A 122 -2.60 19.17 12.45
C HIS A 122 -2.83 18.50 13.81
N GLU A 123 -3.75 17.54 13.89
CA GLU A 123 -3.99 16.79 15.12
C GLU A 123 -4.01 15.30 14.76
N LEU A 124 -3.01 14.59 15.28
CA LEU A 124 -2.70 13.18 15.05
C LEU A 124 -3.67 12.25 15.79
N VAL A 125 -4.98 12.45 15.60
CA VAL A 125 -6.02 11.63 16.22
C VAL A 125 -7.02 11.27 15.15
N ASP A 126 -7.20 9.96 14.92
CA ASP A 126 -8.28 9.32 14.15
C ASP A 126 -9.33 10.31 13.63
N VAL A 127 -9.12 10.89 12.45
CA VAL A 127 -10.09 11.83 11.89
C VAL A 127 -11.25 11.01 11.34
N PRO A 128 -12.44 11.03 11.98
CA PRO A 128 -13.56 10.24 11.49
C PRO A 128 -13.99 10.75 10.11
N CYS A 129 -14.33 9.81 9.22
CA CYS A 129 -14.70 10.07 7.82
C CYS A 129 -15.82 11.11 7.71
N ASN A 130 -16.69 11.12 8.73
CA ASN A 130 -17.75 12.10 8.91
C ASN A 130 -17.49 12.87 10.21
N LYS A 131 -17.54 14.20 10.14
CA LYS A 131 -17.47 15.06 11.33
C LYS A 131 -18.87 15.32 11.84
N ILE A 132 -19.14 14.92 13.09
CA ILE A 132 -20.38 15.24 13.81
C ILE A 132 -20.06 16.32 14.83
N LYS A 133 -20.78 17.43 14.78
CA LYS A 133 -20.67 18.50 15.76
C LYS A 133 -22.05 18.81 16.34
N VAL A 134 -22.09 19.12 17.63
CA VAL A 134 -23.29 19.72 18.24
C VAL A 134 -23.28 21.20 17.87
N LYS A 135 -24.24 21.63 17.07
CA LYS A 135 -24.42 23.04 16.70
C LYS A 135 -25.02 23.77 17.90
N ASP A 136 -24.55 25.00 18.13
CA ASP A 136 -25.01 25.85 19.24
C ASP A 136 -24.85 25.17 20.61
N LYS A 137 -23.70 24.51 20.82
CA LYS A 137 -23.41 23.69 22.01
C LYS A 137 -23.60 24.49 23.31
N ARG A 138 -24.43 23.98 24.21
CA ARG A 138 -24.63 24.49 25.57
C ARG A 138 -23.72 23.78 26.59
N ASN A 139 -23.51 24.41 27.74
CA ASN A 139 -22.72 23.86 28.84
C ASN A 139 -23.39 22.65 29.52
N SER A 140 -24.72 22.62 29.53
CA SER A 140 -25.52 21.51 30.06
C SER A 140 -26.82 21.37 29.26
N TYR A 141 -27.40 20.19 29.32
CA TYR A 141 -28.70 19.85 28.74
C TYR A 141 -29.54 19.18 29.82
N GLY A 142 -30.80 19.59 29.95
CA GLY A 142 -31.82 18.94 30.77
C GLY A 142 -32.44 17.74 30.07
N SER A 143 -33.25 16.98 30.81
CA SER A 143 -34.05 15.90 30.22
C SER A 143 -35.06 16.49 29.24
N GLY A 144 -35.09 15.95 28.00
CA GLY A 144 -35.98 16.42 26.94
C GLY A 144 -35.48 17.63 26.14
N ASP A 145 -34.30 18.17 26.47
CA ASP A 145 -33.71 19.27 25.69
C ASP A 145 -33.39 18.85 24.25
N TYR A 146 -33.63 19.76 23.32
CA TYR A 146 -33.29 19.57 21.91
C TYR A 146 -31.79 19.77 21.66
N VAL A 147 -31.18 18.83 20.95
CA VAL A 147 -29.79 18.89 20.49
C VAL A 147 -29.77 19.00 18.97
N LYS A 148 -29.08 20.01 18.43
CA LYS A 148 -28.89 20.16 16.98
C LYS A 148 -27.55 19.54 16.57
N LEU A 149 -27.59 18.59 15.65
CA LEU A 149 -26.38 17.96 15.10
C LEU A 149 -26.09 18.53 13.70
N GLN A 150 -24.82 18.85 13.45
CA GLN A 150 -24.29 19.14 12.13
C GLN A 150 -23.38 17.98 11.72
N ILE A 151 -23.68 17.39 10.57
CA ILE A 151 -22.96 16.24 10.02
C ILE A 151 -22.30 16.69 8.71
N THR A 152 -20.99 16.50 8.60
CA THR A 152 -20.21 16.74 7.39
C THR A 152 -19.63 15.42 6.91
N GLY A 153 -19.76 15.11 5.62
CA GLY A 153 -19.28 13.90 5.00
C GLY A 153 -19.33 14.00 3.48
N ASP A 154 -18.98 12.90 2.80
CA ASP A 154 -19.00 12.85 1.33
C ASP A 154 -20.42 13.00 0.76
N PRO A 155 -20.58 13.64 -0.41
CA PRO A 155 -21.87 13.71 -1.10
C PRO A 155 -22.47 12.31 -1.33
N GLY A 156 -23.73 12.12 -0.94
CA GLY A 156 -24.44 10.84 -1.08
C GLY A 156 -24.10 9.78 0.00
N ALA A 157 -23.26 10.11 0.98
CA ALA A 157 -22.93 9.20 2.08
C ALA A 157 -24.16 8.82 2.91
N LYS A 158 -24.28 7.54 3.25
CA LYS A 158 -25.28 7.04 4.22
C LYS A 158 -24.64 7.06 5.61
N VAL A 159 -25.25 7.80 6.53
CA VAL A 159 -24.71 7.99 7.89
C VAL A 159 -25.61 7.29 8.91
N GLY A 160 -25.06 6.28 9.59
CA GLY A 160 -25.70 5.65 10.75
C GLY A 160 -25.29 6.35 12.04
N LEU A 161 -26.26 6.72 12.88
CA LEU A 161 -26.04 7.37 14.17
C LEU A 161 -26.57 6.50 15.30
N VAL A 162 -25.85 6.48 16.41
CA VAL A 162 -26.29 5.85 17.66
C VAL A 162 -25.91 6.75 18.83
N VAL A 163 -26.83 6.90 19.78
CA VAL A 163 -26.59 7.62 21.04
C VAL A 163 -26.49 6.57 22.14
N VAL A 164 -25.41 6.61 22.92
CA VAL A 164 -25.09 5.59 23.92
C VAL A 164 -24.77 6.26 25.24
N ASP A 165 -25.25 5.69 26.34
CA ASP A 165 -24.87 6.11 27.68
C ASP A 165 -23.35 5.94 27.88
N LYS A 166 -22.70 6.90 28.55
CA LYS A 166 -21.27 6.88 28.80
C LYS A 166 -20.82 5.62 29.55
N ALA A 167 -21.61 5.12 30.50
CA ALA A 167 -21.29 3.91 31.25
C ALA A 167 -21.22 2.68 30.33
N VAL A 168 -22.14 2.56 29.36
CA VAL A 168 -22.15 1.47 28.38
C VAL A 168 -20.95 1.59 27.41
N ASN A 169 -20.61 2.81 26.98
CA ASN A 169 -19.50 3.05 26.07
C ASN A 169 -18.12 2.71 26.70
N VAL A 170 -17.96 2.84 28.03
CA VAL A 170 -16.70 2.49 28.72
C VAL A 170 -16.51 0.98 28.86
N ILE A 171 -17.60 0.21 28.95
CA ILE A 171 -17.54 -1.24 29.19
C ILE A 171 -17.35 -2.02 27.87
N ASN A 172 -17.81 -1.48 26.73
CA ASN A 172 -17.81 -2.21 25.47
C ASN A 172 -16.44 -2.22 24.76
N LYS A 173 -15.74 -3.37 24.81
CA LYS A 173 -14.46 -3.61 24.11
C LYS A 173 -14.62 -4.00 22.63
N ASN A 174 -15.83 -4.37 22.20
CA ASN A 174 -16.12 -4.85 20.84
C ASN A 174 -16.58 -3.73 19.90
N ARG A 175 -16.25 -2.48 20.21
CA ARG A 175 -16.57 -1.34 19.36
C ARG A 175 -15.86 -1.46 18.01
N LEU A 176 -16.60 -1.18 16.94
CA LEU A 176 -16.04 -1.01 15.60
C LEU A 176 -15.23 0.29 15.55
N THR A 177 -13.98 0.19 15.15
CA THR A 177 -13.05 1.33 14.97
C THR A 177 -12.47 1.28 13.57
N GLN A 178 -11.90 2.40 13.11
CA GLN A 178 -11.26 2.46 11.79
C GLN A 178 -10.09 1.47 11.70
N THR A 179 -9.27 1.38 12.74
CA THR A 179 -8.16 0.41 12.83
C THR A 179 -8.65 -1.02 12.64
N LYS A 180 -9.74 -1.45 13.29
CA LYS A 180 -10.28 -2.82 13.10
C LYS A 180 -10.74 -3.10 11.67
N ILE A 181 -11.18 -2.08 10.93
CA ILE A 181 -11.53 -2.22 9.52
C ILE A 181 -10.26 -2.43 8.70
N TRP A 182 -9.21 -1.65 8.97
CA TRP A 182 -7.92 -1.79 8.29
C TRP A 182 -7.21 -3.09 8.61
N ASP A 183 -7.12 -3.49 9.87
CA ASP A 183 -6.59 -4.79 10.32
C ASP A 183 -7.26 -5.96 9.58
N ALA A 184 -8.58 -5.89 9.37
CA ALA A 184 -9.32 -6.90 8.65
C ALA A 184 -9.04 -6.88 7.14
N ILE A 185 -8.83 -5.71 6.55
CA ILE A 185 -8.48 -5.55 5.13
C ILE A 185 -7.04 -6.02 4.87
N GLU A 186 -6.10 -5.72 5.77
CA GLU A 186 -4.71 -6.16 5.65
C GLU A 186 -4.56 -7.67 5.64
N GLN A 187 -5.41 -8.40 6.36
CA GLN A 187 -5.46 -9.87 6.30
C GLN A 187 -5.82 -10.42 4.92
N HIS A 188 -6.29 -9.58 3.99
CA HIS A 188 -6.55 -9.95 2.60
C HIS A 188 -5.37 -9.63 1.66
N ASP A 189 -4.28 -9.02 2.14
CA ASP A 189 -3.03 -9.02 1.38
C ASP A 189 -2.52 -10.46 1.26
N ILE A 190 -2.36 -10.92 0.03
CA ILE A 190 -1.94 -12.28 -0.29
C ILE A 190 -0.41 -12.41 -0.34
N GLY A 191 0.34 -11.29 -0.23
CA GLY A 191 1.79 -11.30 -0.09
C GLY A 191 2.24 -11.69 1.33
N CYS A 192 3.42 -12.29 1.43
CA CYS A 192 3.89 -12.96 2.65
C CYS A 192 5.09 -12.27 3.32
N THR A 193 5.81 -11.39 2.62
CA THR A 193 7.06 -10.79 3.09
C THR A 193 7.04 -9.27 2.99
N ALA A 194 8.04 -8.58 3.56
CA ALA A 194 8.16 -7.12 3.46
C ALA A 194 8.71 -6.64 2.10
N GLY A 195 9.11 -7.54 1.20
CA GLY A 195 9.77 -7.21 -0.05
C GLY A 195 10.92 -8.17 -0.37
N GLY A 196 11.52 -7.98 -1.54
CA GLY A 196 12.54 -8.87 -2.09
C GLY A 196 12.03 -10.28 -2.36
N GLY A 197 12.97 -11.22 -2.38
CA GLY A 197 12.71 -12.64 -2.61
C GLY A 197 14.02 -13.40 -2.71
N ARG A 198 13.96 -14.73 -2.59
CA ARG A 198 15.15 -15.59 -2.71
C ARG A 198 15.77 -15.54 -4.10
N ASP A 199 14.93 -15.42 -5.12
CA ASP A 199 15.25 -15.31 -6.55
C ASP A 199 14.09 -14.58 -7.25
N SER A 200 14.16 -14.43 -8.57
CA SER A 200 13.14 -13.66 -9.32
C SER A 200 11.72 -14.20 -9.13
N MET A 201 11.54 -15.51 -9.18
CA MET A 201 10.21 -16.12 -9.01
C MET A 201 9.76 -16.04 -7.56
N GLY A 202 10.69 -16.14 -6.61
CA GLY A 202 10.46 -15.88 -5.20
C GLY A 202 9.88 -14.48 -4.95
N VAL A 203 10.39 -13.45 -5.62
CA VAL A 203 9.84 -12.08 -5.51
C VAL A 203 8.37 -12.04 -5.91
N PHE A 204 8.00 -12.63 -7.05
CA PHE A 204 6.61 -12.66 -7.49
C PHE A 204 5.73 -13.45 -6.51
N ALA A 205 6.16 -14.65 -6.11
CA ALA A 205 5.41 -15.50 -5.20
C ALA A 205 5.21 -14.84 -3.81
N ASP A 206 6.28 -14.28 -3.24
CA ASP A 206 6.27 -13.62 -1.93
C ASP A 206 5.46 -12.31 -1.95
N ALA A 207 5.38 -11.63 -3.10
CA ALA A 207 4.50 -10.48 -3.30
C ALA A 207 3.04 -10.86 -3.63
N GLY A 208 2.72 -12.16 -3.72
CA GLY A 208 1.37 -12.65 -3.97
C GLY A 208 0.97 -12.72 -5.45
N LEU A 209 1.94 -12.80 -6.36
CA LEU A 209 1.71 -12.93 -7.80
C LEU A 209 2.06 -14.34 -8.31
N MET A 210 1.35 -14.75 -9.35
CA MET A 210 1.74 -15.87 -10.21
C MET A 210 2.35 -15.29 -11.49
N PHE A 211 3.56 -15.73 -11.84
CA PHE A 211 4.25 -15.33 -13.06
C PHE A 211 4.45 -16.55 -13.94
N GLU A 212 4.20 -16.40 -15.24
CA GLU A 212 4.45 -17.43 -16.25
C GLU A 212 5.00 -16.79 -17.52
N SER A 213 6.05 -17.39 -18.06
CA SER A 213 6.70 -16.94 -19.29
C SER A 213 7.06 -18.13 -20.18
N SER A 214 6.86 -17.97 -21.48
CA SER A 214 7.20 -18.97 -22.49
C SER A 214 8.68 -19.38 -22.49
N THR A 215 9.57 -18.51 -22.00
CA THR A 215 11.02 -18.68 -22.13
C THR A 215 11.81 -18.45 -20.84
N ALA A 216 11.22 -17.76 -19.85
CA ALA A 216 11.87 -17.47 -18.58
C ALA A 216 11.39 -18.34 -17.41
N GLY A 217 10.44 -19.25 -17.65
CA GLY A 217 9.82 -20.08 -16.62
C GLY A 217 8.73 -19.34 -15.87
N GLY A 218 8.35 -19.88 -14.71
CA GLY A 218 7.24 -19.37 -13.92
C GLY A 218 7.36 -19.68 -12.43
N THR A 219 6.47 -19.10 -11.66
CA THR A 219 6.31 -19.36 -10.22
C THR A 219 5.75 -20.76 -10.00
N ASN A 220 6.20 -21.43 -8.94
CA ASN A 220 5.55 -22.67 -8.51
C ASN A 220 4.08 -22.44 -8.16
N THR A 221 3.27 -23.49 -8.29
CA THR A 221 1.86 -23.44 -7.90
C THR A 221 1.73 -23.18 -6.41
N ARG A 222 0.92 -22.18 -6.04
CA ARG A 222 0.58 -21.89 -4.65
C ARG A 222 -0.47 -22.91 -4.18
N THR A 223 -0.04 -23.85 -3.33
CA THR A 223 -0.92 -24.81 -2.63
C THR A 223 -1.48 -24.20 -1.35
#